data_AF-A0A914PRS9-F1
#
_entry.id   AF-A0A914PRS9-F1
#
_cell.length_a   1.000
_cell.length_b   1.000
_cell.length_c   1.000
_cell.angle_alpha   90.00
_cell.angle_beta   90.00
_cell.angle_gamma   90.00
#
_symmetry.space_group_name_H-M   'P 1'
#
loop_
_entity.id
_entity.type
_entity.pdbx_description
1 polymer ?
#
loop_
_entity_poly.entity_id
_entity_poly.type
_entity_poly.pdbx_seq_one_letter_code
_entity_poly.pdbx_strand_id
1 'polypeptide(L)'
;MAHDLLKNCRIDPTQRPFKLGIDEIGSMCVYYEKQCREMPGLFPYEISRKNTTIEMLANESNALPPPFKKTKGGIPHTNFDEGVSLSKLSNL
;
A
#
# COMPACT_ATOMS: atom_id res chain seq x y z
N MET A 1 13.35 -6.35 4.38
CA MET A 1 12.11 -6.04 3.63
C MET A 1 10.88 -5.91 4.54
N ALA A 2 10.36 -7.00 5.14
CA ALA A 2 9.19 -6.90 6.04
C ALA A 2 9.48 -6.12 7.33
N HIS A 3 10.66 -6.34 7.93
CA HIS A 3 11.10 -5.56 9.09
C HIS A 3 11.21 -4.06 8.79
N ASP A 4 11.71 -3.70 7.59
CA ASP A 4 11.82 -2.31 7.17
C ASP A 4 10.45 -1.67 6.97
N LEU A 5 9.48 -2.41 6.42
CA LEU A 5 8.10 -1.94 6.28
C LEU A 5 7.49 -1.61 7.65
N LEU A 6 7.56 -2.54 8.60
CA LEU A 6 7.01 -2.34 9.94
C LEU A 6 7.69 -1.17 10.66
N LYS A 7 9.02 -1.07 10.56
CA LYS A 7 9.80 0.03 11.15
C LYS A 7 9.42 1.38 10.56
N ASN A 8 9.32 1.49 9.23
CA ASN A 8 8.99 2.76 8.58
C ASN A 8 7.53 3.16 8.78
N CYS A 9 6.63 2.19 8.98
CA CYS A 9 5.24 2.43 9.32
C CYS A 9 5.00 2.58 10.84
N ARG A 10 6.06 2.51 11.66
CA ARG A 10 6.00 2.58 13.14
C ARG A 10 5.08 1.55 13.80
N ILE A 11 4.97 0.37 13.18
CA ILE A 11 4.14 -0.72 13.67
C ILE A 11 4.96 -1.62 14.59
N ASP A 12 4.41 -1.92 15.77
CA ASP A 12 4.98 -2.92 16.68
C ASP A 12 4.91 -4.31 16.00
N PRO A 13 6.05 -4.97 15.73
CA PRO A 13 6.07 -6.28 15.08
C PRO A 13 5.44 -7.39 15.94
N THR A 14 5.22 -7.16 17.23
CA THR A 14 4.54 -8.10 18.13
C THR A 14 3.04 -7.88 18.21
N GLN A 15 2.54 -6.79 17.62
CA GLN A 15 1.12 -6.47 17.57
C GLN A 15 0.36 -7.53 16.78
N ARG A 16 -0.81 -7.92 17.29
CA ARG A 16 -1.70 -8.83 16.57
C ARG A 16 -2.37 -8.10 15.40
N PRO A 17 -2.54 -8.73 14.23
CA PRO A 17 -3.07 -8.07 13.03
C PRO A 17 -4.42 -7.36 13.21
N PHE A 18 -5.33 -7.93 14.02
CA PHE A 18 -6.65 -7.32 14.27
C PHE A 18 -6.60 -6.00 15.05
N LYS A 19 -5.44 -5.63 15.60
CA LYS A 19 -5.23 -4.36 16.30
C LYS A 19 -4.74 -3.25 15.36
N LEU A 20 -4.43 -3.57 14.10
CA LEU A 20 -3.98 -2.58 13.13
C LEU A 20 -5.10 -1.59 12.80
N GLY A 21 -4.83 -0.32 13.04
CA GLY A 21 -5.71 0.77 12.64
C GLY A 21 -5.66 1.02 11.13
N ILE A 22 -6.68 1.71 10.61
CA ILE A 22 -6.73 2.07 9.19
C ILE A 22 -5.53 2.95 8.78
N ASP A 23 -5.07 3.84 9.65
CA ASP A 23 -3.91 4.70 9.37
C ASP A 23 -2.61 3.89 9.26
N GLU A 24 -2.46 2.86 10.08
CA GLU A 24 -1.32 1.94 10.03
C GLU A 24 -1.35 1.12 8.73
N ILE A 25 -2.51 0.57 8.38
CA ILE A 25 -2.70 -0.17 7.12
C ILE A 25 -2.43 0.75 5.92
N GLY A 26 -2.93 1.99 5.94
CA GLY A 26 -2.68 2.98 4.89
C GLY A 26 -1.18 3.27 4.74
N SER A 27 -0.48 3.45 5.86
CA SER A 27 0.97 3.64 5.87
C SER A 27 1.72 2.43 5.29
N MET A 28 1.29 1.21 5.65
CA MET A 28 1.85 -0.02 5.08
C MET A 28 1.66 -0.10 3.57
N CYS A 29 0.46 0.22 3.06
CA CYS A 29 0.17 0.19 1.64
C CYS A 29 1.05 1.15 0.85
N VAL A 30 1.20 2.39 1.32
CA VAL A 30 2.05 3.40 0.68
C VAL A 30 3.52 2.97 0.67
N TYR A 31 4.03 2.47 1.80
CA TYR A 31 5.42 2.02 1.88
C TYR A 31 5.67 0.74 1.07
N TYR A 32 4.73 -0.19 1.08
CA TYR A 32 4.81 -1.40 0.28
C TYR A 32 4.79 -1.10 -1.22
N GLU A 33 3.96 -0.16 -1.67
CA GLU A 33 3.97 0.27 -3.07
C GLU A 33 5.35 0.78 -3.49
N LYS A 34 5.99 1.60 -2.63
CA LYS A 34 7.36 2.06 -2.86
C LYS A 34 8.33 0.87 -3.01
N GLN A 35 8.26 -0.11 -2.11
CA GLN A 35 9.09 -1.32 -2.20
C GLN A 35 8.83 -2.09 -3.50
N CYS A 36 7.58 -2.23 -3.95
CA CYS A 36 7.26 -2.88 -5.22
C CYS A 36 7.83 -2.15 -6.43
N ARG A 37 7.95 -0.82 -6.36
CA ARG A 37 8.57 -0.02 -7.44
C ARG A 37 10.10 -0.11 -7.44
N GLU A 38 10.71 -0.20 -6.27
CA GLU A 38 12.17 -0.37 -6.11
C GLU A 38 12.62 -1.81 -6.43
N MET A 39 11.72 -2.79 -6.28
CA MET A 39 11.97 -4.20 -6.49
C MET A 39 10.89 -4.81 -7.41
N PRO A 40 11.04 -4.67 -8.74
CA PRO A 40 10.13 -5.30 -9.70
C PRO A 40 10.02 -6.81 -9.46
N GLY A 41 8.81 -7.35 -9.57
CA GLY A 41 8.50 -8.75 -9.26
C GLY A 41 8.04 -8.99 -7.82
N LEU A 42 8.20 -8.02 -6.91
CA LEU A 42 7.67 -8.11 -5.54
C LEU A 42 6.14 -8.07 -5.52
N PHE A 43 5.51 -7.27 -6.40
CA PHE A 43 4.05 -7.16 -6.46
C PHE A 43 3.35 -8.50 -6.77
N PRO A 44 3.76 -9.26 -7.80
CA PRO A 44 3.18 -10.58 -8.09
C PRO A 44 3.76 -11.72 -7.24
N TYR A 45 4.71 -11.45 -6.32
CA TYR A 45 5.35 -12.49 -5.53
C TYR A 45 4.36 -13.17 -4.58
N GLU A 46 4.34 -14.50 -4.63
CA GLU A 46 3.47 -15.33 -3.80
C GLU A 46 4.31 -16.38 -3.07
N ILE A 47 4.32 -16.33 -1.74
CA ILE A 47 5.14 -17.23 -0.90
C ILE A 47 4.78 -18.72 -1.07
N SER A 48 3.56 -19.02 -1.51
CA SER A 48 3.08 -20.40 -1.73
C SER A 48 3.69 -21.04 -2.99
N ARG A 49 4.16 -20.22 -3.95
CA ARG A 49 4.70 -20.69 -5.24
C ARG A 49 6.13 -21.14 -5.07
N LYS A 50 6.29 -22.45 -4.93
CA LYS A 50 7.60 -23.10 -4.92
C LYS A 50 8.28 -22.85 -6.28
N ASN A 51 9.56 -22.48 -6.26
CA ASN A 51 10.42 -22.24 -7.43
C ASN A 51 10.18 -20.93 -8.20
N THR A 52 9.46 -19.97 -7.63
CA THR A 52 9.34 -18.62 -8.21
C THR A 52 10.13 -17.63 -7.37
N THR A 53 11.09 -16.94 -7.98
CA THR A 53 11.86 -15.88 -7.32
C THR A 53 11.38 -14.51 -7.77
N ILE A 54 11.71 -13.48 -6.98
CA ILE A 54 11.36 -12.10 -7.31
C ILE A 54 12.01 -11.68 -8.64
N GLU A 55 13.25 -12.13 -8.89
CA GLU A 55 14.02 -11.82 -10.10
C GLU A 55 13.39 -12.45 -11.35
N MET A 56 12.80 -13.64 -11.23
CA MET A 56 12.04 -14.26 -12.32
C MET A 56 10.81 -13.43 -12.67
N LEU A 57 10.08 -12.99 -11.64
CA LEU A 57 8.86 -12.20 -11.77
C LEU A 57 9.12 -10.76 -12.25
N ALA A 58 10.32 -10.23 -12.07
CA ALA A 58 10.69 -8.88 -12.50
C ALA A 58 10.54 -8.65 -14.01
N ASN A 59 10.60 -9.72 -14.81
CA ASN A 59 10.48 -9.67 -16.27
C ASN A 59 9.03 -9.88 -16.75
N GLU A 60 8.08 -10.13 -15.86
CA GLU A 60 6.68 -10.33 -16.23
C GLU A 60 5.96 -8.99 -16.49
N SER A 61 4.92 -9.04 -17.32
CA SER A 61 4.13 -7.83 -17.67
C SER A 61 3.44 -7.16 -16.47
N ASN A 62 3.24 -7.90 -15.38
CA ASN A 62 2.63 -7.48 -14.11
C ASN A 62 3.69 -7.35 -12.98
N ALA A 63 4.97 -7.19 -13.31
CA ALA A 63 6.04 -7.04 -12.32
C ALA A 63 5.86 -5.84 -11.36
N LEU A 64 5.12 -4.81 -11.80
CA LEU A 64 4.87 -3.59 -11.05
C LEU A 64 3.38 -3.43 -10.70
N PRO A 65 3.07 -2.74 -9.59
CA PRO A 65 1.69 -2.42 -9.26
C PRO A 65 1.08 -1.50 -10.34
N PRO A 66 -0.21 -1.67 -10.67
CA PRO A 66 -0.86 -0.82 -11.64
C PRO A 66 -0.84 0.65 -11.16
N PRO A 67 -0.71 1.63 -12.07
CA PRO A 67 -0.80 3.03 -11.70
C PRO A 67 -2.20 3.32 -11.17
N PHE A 68 -2.28 4.06 -10.05
CA PHE A 68 -3.55 4.53 -9.55
C PHE A 68 -4.16 5.53 -10.55
N LYS A 69 -5.21 5.11 -11.27
CA LYS A 69 -5.96 5.98 -12.18
C LYS A 69 -7.03 6.70 -11.38
N LYS A 70 -6.85 8.00 -11.13
CA LYS A 70 -7.95 8.86 -10.66
C LYS A 70 -9.07 8.79 -11.69
N THR A 71 -10.21 8.20 -11.31
CA THR A 71 -11.39 8.13 -12.17
C THR A 71 -11.84 9.55 -12.51
N LYS A 72 -12.07 9.84 -13.80
CA LYS A 72 -12.51 11.16 -14.32
C LYS A 72 -13.94 11.57 -13.90
N GLY A 73 -14.44 11.03 -12.79
CA GLY A 73 -15.73 11.36 -12.18
C GLY A 73 -15.71 11.26 -10.65
N GLY A 74 -14.54 11.04 -10.04
CA GLY A 74 -14.37 11.15 -8.59
C GLY A 74 -14.18 12.61 -8.20
N ILE A 75 -14.72 13.00 -7.05
CA ILE A 75 -14.56 14.32 -6.42
C ILE A 75 -13.10 14.81 -6.64
N PRO A 76 -12.88 16.06 -7.11
CA PRO A 76 -11.54 16.55 -7.35
C PRO A 76 -10.71 16.41 -6.07
N HIS A 77 -9.70 15.55 -6.10
CA HIS A 77 -8.63 15.55 -5.11
C HIS A 77 -7.75 16.77 -5.33
N THR A 78 -8.31 17.96 -5.12
CA THR A 78 -7.53 19.09 -4.64
C THR A 78 -7.49 18.92 -3.13
N ASN A 79 -6.34 18.48 -2.65
CA ASN A 79 -5.96 18.41 -1.24
C ASN A 79 -6.52 17.16 -0.52
N PHE A 80 -5.78 16.06 -0.66
CA PHE A 80 -5.69 15.02 0.38
C PHE A 80 -4.72 15.43 1.50
N ASP A 81 -4.40 16.72 1.58
CA ASP A 81 -3.88 17.31 2.82
C ASP A 81 -5.10 17.58 3.70
N GLU A 82 -5.16 16.86 4.82
CA GLU A 82 -6.15 16.95 5.89
C GLU A 82 -7.49 16.23 5.64
N GLY A 83 -7.81 15.32 6.57
CA GLY A 83 -8.99 14.46 6.54
C GLY A 83 -10.31 15.21 6.39
N VAL A 84 -11.33 14.49 5.93
CA VAL A 84 -12.69 15.04 5.76
C VAL A 84 -13.28 15.32 7.15
N SER A 85 -13.39 16.60 7.50
CA SER A 85 -14.02 17.05 8.74
C SER A 85 -15.53 16.79 8.71
N LEU A 86 -16.01 15.92 9.61
CA LEU A 86 -17.42 15.54 9.73
C LEU A 86 -18.33 16.68 10.21
N SER A 87 -17.77 17.74 10.80
CA SER A 87 -18.55 18.92 11.20
C SER A 87 -19.07 19.74 10.02
N LYS A 88 -18.64 19.44 8.79
CA LYS A 88 -19.15 20.08 7.56
C LYS A 88 -20.39 19.38 6.98
N LEU A 89 -20.82 18.26 7.54
CA LEU A 89 -21.97 17.47 7.07
C LEU A 89 -23.28 17.74 7.85
N SER A 90 -23.29 18.69 8.79
CA SER A 90 -24.43 18.93 9.69
C SER A 90 -25.54 19.85 9.14
N ASN A 91 -25.67 20.00 7.82
CA ASN A 91 -26.76 20.77 7.19
C ASN A 91 -27.62 19.88 6.26
N LEU A 92 -28.08 18.73 6.78
CA LEU A 92 -29.16 17.94 6.17
C LEU A 92 -30.35 17.91 7.12
#